data_AF-A0A954L4J5-F1
#
_entry.id   AF-A0A954L4J5-F1
#
_cell.length_a   1.000
_cell.length_b   1.000
_cell.length_c   1.000
_cell.angle_alpha   90.00
_cell.angle_beta   90.00
_cell.angle_gamma   90.00
#
_symmetry.space_group_name_H-M   'P 1'
#
loop_
_entity.id
_entity.type
_entity.pdbx_description
1 polymer ?
#
loop_
_entity_poly.entity_id
_entity_poly.type
_entity_poly.pdbx_seq_one_letter_code
_entity_poly.pdbx_strand_id
1 'polypeptide(L)' 'MRMLSGAVLLLAAEQSFAHAHLIGFPSHDIAATILFPAALVFLVLGGLLMTWGLVTEGVRPPPPPPPPGL' A
#
# COMPACT_ATOMS: atom_id res chain seq x y z
N MET A 1 -0.48 11.79 -0.20
CA MET A 1 -1.21 10.84 0.69
C MET A 1 -1.44 9.51 -0.01
N ARG A 2 -1.76 9.49 -1.32
CA ARG A 2 -2.08 8.28 -2.07
C ARG A 2 -0.92 7.30 -2.13
N MET A 3 0.31 7.81 -2.29
CA MET A 3 1.51 6.95 -2.21
C MET A 3 1.64 6.28 -0.85
N LEU A 4 1.42 7.01 0.25
CA LEU A 4 1.48 6.44 1.60
C LEU A 4 0.40 5.36 1.80
N SER A 5 -0.84 5.65 1.41
CA SER A 5 -1.93 4.66 1.48
C SER A 5 -1.64 3.43 0.63
N GLY A 6 -1.12 3.61 -0.59
CA GLY A 6 -0.70 2.51 -1.47
C GLY A 6 0.38 1.65 -0.83
N ALA A 7 1.42 2.27 -0.27
CA ALA A 7 2.49 1.56 0.43
C ALA A 7 1.98 0.74 1.62
N VAL A 8 1.08 1.30 2.43
CA VAL A 8 0.48 0.58 3.58
C VAL A 8 -0.32 -0.64 3.10
N LEU A 9 -1.10 -0.51 2.03
CA LEU A 9 -1.85 -1.64 1.47
C LEU A 9 -0.92 -2.72 0.90
N LEU A 10 0.18 -2.35 0.25
CA LEU A 10 1.17 -3.31 -0.24
C LEU A 10 1.82 -4.08 0.93
N LEU A 11 2.12 -3.41 2.04
CA LEU A 11 2.61 -4.08 3.25
C LEU A 11 1.56 -5.04 3.84
N ALA A 12 0.29 -4.63 3.87
CA ALA A 12 -0.79 -5.50 4.33
C ALA A 12 -1.01 -6.72 3.42
N ALA A 13 -0.79 -6.57 2.11
CA ALA A 13 -0.83 -7.66 1.15
C ALA A 13 0.24 -8.73 1.46
N GLU A 14 1.49 -8.29 1.64
CA GLU A 14 2.61 -9.14 2.03
C GLU A 14 2.35 -9.85 3.36
N GLN A 15 1.86 -9.13 4.38
CA GLN A 15 1.54 -9.74 5.68
C GLN A 15 0.44 -10.80 5.56
N SER A 16 -0.62 -10.52 4.80
CA SER A 16 -1.72 -11.48 4.58
C SER A 16 -1.22 -12.72 3.84
N PHE A 17 -0.39 -12.54 2.81
CA PHE A 17 0.20 -13.63 2.03
C PHE A 17 1.15 -14.50 2.85
N ALA A 18 2.03 -13.87 3.65
CA ALA A 18 2.94 -14.58 4.54
C ALA A 18 2.17 -15.36 5.62
N HIS A 19 1.12 -14.76 6.19
CA HIS A 19 0.32 -15.41 7.21
C HIS A 19 -0.51 -16.58 6.65
N ALA A 20 -0.98 -16.49 5.40
CA ALA A 20 -1.63 -17.60 4.71
C ALA A 20 -0.68 -18.80 4.51
N HIS A 21 0.63 -18.58 4.44
CA HIS A 21 1.66 -19.62 4.26
C HIS A 21 2.22 -20.19 5.57
N LEU A 22 1.81 -19.67 6.74
CA LEU A 22 2.27 -20.21 8.02
C LEU A 22 1.67 -21.59 8.29
N ILE A 23 2.47 -22.62 8.05
CA ILE A 23 2.15 -24.01 8.35
C ILE A 23 2.13 -24.21 9.88
N GLY A 24 1.10 -24.89 10.40
CA GLY A 24 0.98 -25.20 11.83
C GLY A 24 0.13 -24.23 12.64
N PHE A 25 -0.48 -23.22 12.00
CA PHE A 25 -1.48 -22.38 12.65
C PHE A 25 -2.82 -23.15 12.79
N PRO A 26 -3.54 -23.03 13.92
CA PRO A 26 -4.88 -23.59 14.04
C PRO A 26 -5.76 -23.09 12.89
N SER A 27 -6.56 -23.99 12.29
CA SER A 27 -7.43 -23.67 11.15
C SER A 27 -6.70 -23.11 9.91
N HIS A 28 -5.44 -23.49 9.68
CA HIS A 28 -4.64 -23.07 8.52
C HIS A 28 -5.40 -23.10 7.19
N ASP A 29 -6.12 -24.17 6.87
CA ASP A 29 -6.87 -24.29 5.61
C ASP A 29 -7.94 -23.19 5.46
N ILE A 30 -8.69 -22.94 6.53
CA ILE A 30 -9.73 -21.88 6.55
C ILE A 30 -9.07 -20.50 6.48
N ALA A 31 -8.01 -20.28 7.25
CA ALA A 31 -7.27 -19.01 7.24
C ALA A 31 -6.72 -18.70 5.83
N ALA A 32 -6.11 -19.68 5.18
CA ALA A 32 -5.58 -19.56 3.82
C ALA A 32 -6.68 -19.18 2.80
N THR A 33 -7.87 -19.78 2.91
CA THR A 33 -8.99 -19.47 1.99
C THR A 33 -9.49 -18.04 2.07
N ILE A 34 -9.21 -17.33 3.17
CA ILE A 34 -9.60 -15.93 3.38
C ILE A 34 -8.42 -14.99 3.11
N LEU A 35 -7.23 -15.36 3.59
CA LEU A 35 -6.04 -14.52 3.54
C LEU A 35 -5.44 -14.42 2.14
N PHE A 36 -5.53 -15.46 1.31
CA PHE A 36 -5.08 -15.36 -0.09
C PHE A 36 -5.92 -14.36 -0.90
N PRO A 37 -7.26 -14.41 -0.89
CA PRO A 37 -8.08 -13.37 -1.50
C PRO A 37 -7.80 -11.97 -0.93
N ALA A 38 -7.66 -11.84 0.40
CA ALA A 38 -7.37 -10.56 1.02
C ALA A 38 -6.03 -9.98 0.55
N ALA A 39 -4.98 -10.81 0.50
CA ALA A 39 -3.67 -10.41 -0.01
C ALA A 39 -3.76 -9.90 -1.46
N LEU A 40 -4.51 -10.59 -2.32
CA LEU A 40 -4.73 -10.17 -3.70
C LEU A 40 -5.45 -8.82 -3.80
N VAL A 41 -6.51 -8.61 -3.00
CA VAL A 41 -7.25 -7.34 -2.96
C VAL A 41 -6.34 -6.20 -2.52
N PHE A 42 -5.56 -6.40 -1.45
CA PHE A 42 -4.62 -5.39 -0.97
C PHE A 42 -3.49 -5.10 -1.96
N LEU A 43 -2.98 -6.12 -2.65
CA LEU A 43 -1.96 -5.96 -3.68
C LEU A 43 -2.48 -5.10 -4.83
N VAL A 44 -3.69 -5.40 -5.33
CA VAL A 44 -4.29 -4.67 -6.45
C VAL A 44 -4.59 -3.22 -6.06
N LEU A 45 -5.27 -2.99 -4.93
CA LEU A 45 -5.61 -1.64 -4.48
C LEU A 45 -4.36 -0.83 -4.10
N GLY A 46 -3.40 -1.47 -3.41
CA GLY A 46 -2.13 -0.85 -3.06
C GLY A 46 -1.32 -0.47 -4.28
N GLY A 47 -1.23 -1.37 -5.27
CA GLY A 47 -0.60 -1.09 -6.57
C GLY A 47 -1.25 0.09 -7.28
N LEU A 48 -2.58 0.09 -7.40
CA LEU A 48 -3.33 1.19 -8.04
C LEU A 48 -3.07 2.54 -7.35
N LEU A 49 -3.16 2.61 -6.03
CA LEU A 49 -2.92 3.84 -5.27
C LEU A 49 -1.46 4.29 -5.34
N MET A 50 -0.53 3.34 -5.34
CA MET A 50 0.90 3.64 -5.48
C MET A 50 1.21 4.23 -6.85
N THR A 51 0.74 3.59 -7.93
CA THR A 51 0.90 4.10 -9.30
C THR A 51 0.22 5.44 -9.49
N TRP A 52 -0.99 5.62 -8.93
CA TRP A 52 -1.71 6.89 -8.99
C TRP A 52 -0.93 7.99 -8.24
N GLY A 53 -0.49 7.69 -7.02
CA GLY A 53 0.26 8.62 -6.20
C GLY A 53 1.55 9.06 -6.88
N LEU A 54 2.26 8.13 -7.51
CA LEU A 54 3.48 8.41 -8.27
C LEU A 54 3.22 9.41 -9.41
N VAL A 55 2.12 9.23 -10.15
CA VAL A 55 1.78 10.10 -11.29
C VAL A 55 1.27 11.48 -10.85
N THR A 56 0.62 11.59 -9.69
CA THR A 56 -0.13 12.80 -9.31
C THR A 56 0.52 13.66 -8.22
N GLU A 57 1.37 13.10 -7.36
CA GLU A 57 1.92 13.83 -6.21
C GLU A 57 3.32 14.44 -6.48
N GLY A 58 3.92 14.17 -7.65
CA GLY A 58 5.29 14.56 -8.01
C GLY A 58 5.52 16.02 -8.38
N VAL A 59 4.50 16.88 -8.45
CA VAL A 59 4.65 18.29 -8.86
C VAL A 59 4.40 19.21 -7.67
N ARG A 60 5.47 19.56 -6.93
CA ARG A 60 5.40 20.69 -6.01
C ARG A 60 5.82 21.95 -6.78
N PRO A 61 4.99 23.00 -6.82
CA PRO A 61 5.44 24.27 -7.38
C PRO A 61 6.63 24.80 -6.56
N PRO A 62 7.56 25.52 -7.20
CA PRO A 62 8.70 26.11 -6.50
C PRO A 62 8.21 27.03 -5.37
N PRO A 63 8.98 27.16 -4.28
CA PRO A 63 8.62 28.07 -3.20
C PRO A 63 8.48 29.51 -3.77
N PRO A 64 7.53 30.30 -3.25
CA PRO A 64 7.40 31.69 -3.67
C PRO A 64 8.70 32.45 -3.37
N PRO A 65 9.05 33.45 -4.21
CA PRO A 65 10.21 34.29 -3.96
C PRO A 65 10.08 35.00 -2.60
N PRO A 66 11.21 35.26 -1.91
CA PRO A 66 11.19 36.00 -0.66
C PRO A 66 10.58 37.41 -0.85
N PRO A 67 9.90 37.96 0.18
CA PRO A 67 9.39 39.32 0.13
C PRO A 67 10.51 40.32 -0.17
N PRO A 68 10.27 41.34 -1.00
CA PRO A 68 11.24 42.42 -1.17
C PRO A 68 11.42 43.18 0.17
N GLY A 69 12.64 43.19 0.73
CA GLY A 69 13.01 44.12 1.81
C GLY A 69 13.25 43.56 3.21
N LEU A 70 13.77 42.34 3.35
CA LEU A 70 14.54 41.94 4.54
C LEU A 70 16.05 42.03 4.26
#